data_AF-A0A7W4YHV0-F1
#
_entry.id   AF-A0A7W4YHV0-F1
#
_cell.length_a   1.000
_cell.length_b   1.000
_cell.length_c   1.000
_cell.angle_alpha   90.00
_cell.angle_beta   90.00
_cell.angle_gamma   90.00
#
_symmetry.space_group_name_H-M   'P 1'
#
loop_
_entity.id
_entity.type
_entity.pdbx_description
1 polymer ?
#
loop_
_entity_poly.entity_id
_entity_poly.type
_entity_poly.pdbx_seq_one_letter_code
_entity_poly.pdbx_strand_id
1 'polypeptide(L)'
;MNCRVCGAELSEGTLFCGRCGSSVTATRVREPEVADPRPSDTTIVERLPKPAVAGVFLDEDGLPPTEAVAVLPIETAPPVATAVAPYTLSFSTGETVTVSGSGLVGRRPITQPGEEVDQLVVVSDPARSVSKTHLEFGLEGDDLWICDRYSGNGTVARPLGATARQCEAGRRYRVTRGTRVEIGDQWFDVS
;
A
#
# COMPACT_ATOMS: atom_id res chain seq x y z
N MET A 1 12.27 18.01 40.17
CA MET A 1 13.34 17.08 39.70
C MET A 1 13.88 17.63 38.38
N ASN A 2 15.12 17.34 37.96
CA ASN A 2 15.64 17.80 36.66
C ASN A 2 15.74 16.65 35.67
N CYS A 3 15.53 16.95 34.38
CA CYS A 3 15.68 15.98 33.30
C CYS A 3 17.13 15.50 33.22
N ARG A 4 17.34 14.18 33.27
CA ARG A 4 18.69 13.59 33.21
C ARG A 4 19.36 13.78 31.86
N VAL A 5 18.60 14.01 30.78
CA VAL A 5 19.11 14.20 29.42
C VAL A 5 19.46 15.66 29.15
N CYS A 6 18.52 16.60 29.29
CA CYS A 6 18.73 18.01 28.94
C CYS A 6 18.87 18.99 30.13
N GLY A 7 18.70 18.51 31.38
CA GLY A 7 18.85 19.33 32.59
C GLY A 7 17.65 20.22 32.96
N ALA A 8 16.61 20.29 32.12
CA ALA A 8 15.42 21.12 32.37
C ALA A 8 14.70 20.73 33.67
N GLU A 9 14.14 21.73 34.37
CA GLU A 9 13.30 21.49 35.55
C GLU A 9 11.99 20.78 35.18
N LEU A 10 11.59 19.81 36.01
CA LEU A 10 10.40 18.99 35.87
C LEU A 10 9.56 19.12 37.14
N SER A 11 8.26 19.36 36.94
CA SER A 11 7.25 19.32 37.99
C SER A 11 7.05 17.90 38.52
N GLU A 12 6.70 17.77 39.80
CA GLU A 12 6.43 16.49 40.44
C GLU A 12 5.30 15.74 39.74
N GLY A 13 5.47 14.43 39.52
CA GLY A 13 4.52 13.57 38.79
C GLY A 13 4.70 13.50 37.27
N THR A 14 5.61 14.28 36.68
CA THR A 14 5.85 14.29 35.24
C THR A 14 6.60 13.04 34.76
N LEU A 15 6.06 12.34 33.75
CA LEU A 15 6.66 11.12 33.18
C LEU A 15 7.66 11.40 32.04
N PHE A 16 7.54 12.55 31.37
CA PHE A 16 8.35 12.92 30.20
C PHE A 16 8.76 14.40 30.22
N CYS A 17 9.98 14.72 29.79
CA CYS A 17 10.44 16.09 29.72
C CYS A 17 9.81 16.83 28.52
N GLY A 18 9.03 17.88 28.78
CA GLY A 18 8.42 18.70 27.72
C GLY A 18 9.41 19.47 26.83
N ARG A 19 10.70 19.55 27.20
CA ARG A 19 11.74 20.23 26.42
C ARG A 19 12.44 19.30 25.43
N CYS A 20 12.86 18.10 25.85
CA CYS A 20 13.64 17.18 25.01
C CYS A 20 12.93 15.85 24.70
N GLY A 21 11.71 15.64 25.21
CA GLY A 21 10.90 14.44 24.96
C GLY A 21 11.36 13.18 25.71
N SER A 22 12.48 13.22 26.43
CA SER A 22 13.01 12.04 27.12
C SER A 22 12.17 11.68 28.36
N SER A 23 12.04 10.38 28.63
CA SER A 23 11.41 9.92 29.88
C SER A 23 12.23 10.34 31.10
N VAL A 24 11.57 10.59 32.22
CA VAL A 24 12.25 10.99 33.47
C VAL A 24 13.13 9.90 34.06
N THR A 25 12.90 8.64 33.67
CA THR A 25 13.68 7.46 34.04
C THR A 25 14.85 7.18 33.09
N ALA A 26 15.01 7.93 31.99
CA ALA A 26 16.10 7.71 31.05
C ALA A 26 17.47 7.98 31.69
N THR A 27 18.36 6.99 31.66
CA THR A 27 19.79 7.20 31.91
C THR A 27 20.39 7.92 30.72
N ARG A 28 21.32 8.87 30.92
CA ARG A 28 22.05 9.50 29.81
C ARG A 28 22.63 8.39 28.94
N VAL A 29 22.23 8.35 27.68
CA VAL A 29 22.86 7.51 26.67
C VAL A 29 24.33 7.91 26.66
N ARG A 30 25.20 7.04 27.19
CA ARG A 30 26.64 7.20 27.04
C ARG A 30 26.90 7.06 25.54
N GLU A 31 27.64 8.01 24.97
CA GLU A 31 28.11 7.86 23.59
C GLU A 31 28.80 6.50 23.46
N PRO A 32 28.48 5.69 22.43
CA PRO A 32 29.16 4.42 22.21
C PRO A 32 30.67 4.69 22.13
N GLU A 33 31.44 4.04 23.01
CA GLU A 33 32.91 4.19 23.08
C GLU A 33 33.61 3.66 21.81
N VAL A 34 32.84 2.97 20.95
CA VAL A 34 33.28 2.40 19.67
C VAL A 34 32.27 2.84 18.62
N ALA A 35 32.75 3.57 17.60
CA ALA A 35 31.96 3.87 16.41
C ALA A 35 31.60 2.56 15.71
N ASP A 36 30.30 2.29 15.58
CA ASP A 36 29.81 1.15 14.82
C ASP A 36 30.23 1.32 13.35
N PRO A 37 31.01 0.40 12.76
CA PRO A 37 31.49 0.52 11.39
C PRO A 37 30.36 0.31 10.37
N ARG A 38 29.15 -0.05 10.80
CA ARG A 38 28.00 -0.19 9.90
C ARG A 38 27.56 1.19 9.41
N PRO A 39 27.47 1.40 8.08
CA PRO A 39 26.90 2.63 7.54
C PRO A 39 25.48 2.79 8.10
N SER A 40 25.16 4.00 8.57
CA SER A 40 23.81 4.31 9.07
C SER A 40 22.78 4.04 7.96
N ASP A 41 21.66 3.44 8.35
CA ASP A 41 20.58 2.89 7.50
C ASP A 41 19.82 3.96 6.66
N THR A 42 20.33 5.18 6.61
CA THR A 42 19.75 6.35 5.93
C THR A 42 20.52 6.76 4.68
N THR A 43 21.22 5.81 4.04
CA THR A 43 21.91 6.11 2.78
C THR A 43 20.89 6.20 1.65
N ILE A 44 20.63 7.42 1.15
CA ILE A 44 19.79 7.67 -0.02
C ILE A 44 20.49 7.02 -1.23
N VAL A 45 19.95 5.92 -1.74
CA VAL A 45 20.44 5.28 -2.96
C VAL A 45 19.98 6.11 -4.16
N GLU A 46 20.92 6.67 -4.92
CA GLU A 46 20.61 7.38 -6.17
C GLU A 46 19.99 6.42 -7.20
N ARG A 47 18.98 6.90 -7.93
CA ARG A 47 18.35 6.15 -9.02
C ARG A 47 19.32 6.00 -10.19
N LEU A 48 19.59 4.76 -10.59
CA LEU A 48 20.22 4.50 -11.90
C LEU A 48 19.31 5.00 -13.04
N PRO A 49 19.86 5.62 -14.08
CA PRO A 49 19.09 6.02 -15.25
C PRO A 49 18.57 4.81 -16.03
N LYS A 50 17.29 4.87 -16.42
CA LYS A 50 16.59 3.84 -17.21
C LYS A 50 17.15 3.84 -18.64
N PRO A 51 17.53 2.69 -19.24
CA PRO A 51 17.91 2.67 -20.64
C PRO A 51 16.68 3.00 -21.50
N ALA A 52 16.83 4.00 -22.37
CA ALA A 52 15.87 4.32 -23.41
C ALA A 52 15.96 3.24 -24.49
N VAL A 53 15.03 2.29 -24.50
CA VAL A 53 14.83 1.40 -25.64
C VAL A 53 13.85 2.08 -26.58
N ALA A 54 14.41 2.83 -27.54
CA ALA A 54 13.67 3.32 -28.70
C ALA A 54 13.52 2.17 -29.70
N GLY A 55 12.43 1.41 -29.57
CA GLY A 55 11.99 0.48 -30.62
C GLY A 55 11.12 1.23 -31.62
N VAL A 56 11.73 1.67 -32.72
CA VAL A 56 11.01 2.13 -33.91
C VAL A 56 10.53 0.89 -34.67
N PHE A 57 9.22 0.71 -34.81
CA PHE A 57 8.67 -0.22 -35.78
C PHE A 57 8.42 0.58 -37.07
N LEU A 58 9.15 0.23 -38.12
CA LEU A 58 8.99 0.79 -39.46
C LEU A 58 7.70 0.28 -40.11
N ASP A 59 6.90 1.21 -40.62
CA ASP A 59 5.93 1.04 -41.69
C ASP A 59 6.63 0.87 -43.07
N GLU A 60 6.18 -0.09 -43.89
CA GLU A 60 5.94 0.04 -45.35
C GLU A 60 5.62 -1.33 -46.03
N ASP A 61 4.40 -1.38 -46.55
CA ASP A 61 3.90 -1.86 -47.85
C ASP A 61 4.31 -3.19 -48.52
N GLY A 62 3.26 -3.95 -48.89
CA GLY A 62 3.06 -4.38 -50.27
C GLY A 62 2.72 -5.85 -50.51
N LEU A 63 1.45 -6.19 -50.77
CA LEU A 63 1.00 -7.33 -51.61
C LEU A 63 -0.43 -7.04 -52.18
N PRO A 64 -0.77 -7.52 -53.40
CA PRO A 64 -1.69 -6.89 -54.38
C PRO A 64 -3.20 -7.19 -54.19
N PRO A 65 -4.10 -6.49 -54.93
CA PRO A 65 -5.55 -6.61 -54.77
C PRO A 65 -6.09 -7.82 -55.55
N THR A 66 -6.85 -8.68 -54.88
CA THR A 66 -7.65 -9.73 -55.55
C THR A 66 -9.09 -9.64 -55.05
N GLU A 67 -9.98 -9.83 -56.01
CA GLU A 67 -11.37 -9.38 -56.04
C GLU A 67 -12.32 -10.07 -55.05
N ALA A 68 -13.41 -9.34 -54.82
CA ALA A 68 -14.65 -9.63 -54.11
C ALA A 68 -15.09 -11.10 -53.95
N VAL A 69 -15.50 -11.45 -52.73
CA VAL A 69 -16.62 -12.37 -52.49
C VAL A 69 -17.58 -11.72 -51.50
N ALA A 70 -18.81 -11.46 -51.96
CA ALA A 70 -19.91 -10.97 -51.13
C ALA A 70 -20.39 -12.09 -50.19
N VAL A 71 -20.44 -11.82 -48.89
CA VAL A 71 -21.22 -12.61 -47.94
C VAL A 71 -22.12 -11.64 -47.15
N LEU A 72 -23.39 -12.00 -47.14
CA LEU A 72 -24.56 -11.28 -46.61
C LEU A 72 -24.41 -10.88 -45.12
N PRO A 73 -25.18 -9.88 -44.63
CA PRO A 73 -24.98 -9.30 -43.31
C PRO A 73 -25.32 -10.31 -42.21
N ILE A 74 -24.33 -10.65 -41.40
CA ILE A 74 -24.53 -11.28 -40.09
C ILE A 74 -24.50 -10.16 -39.05
N GLU A 75 -25.63 -9.99 -38.37
CA GLU A 75 -25.79 -9.17 -37.17
C GLU A 75 -24.59 -9.43 -36.24
N THR A 76 -23.72 -8.42 -36.13
CA THR A 76 -22.51 -8.51 -35.34
C THR A 76 -22.91 -8.38 -33.88
N ALA A 77 -23.03 -9.51 -33.18
CA ALA A 77 -23.02 -9.52 -31.74
C ALA A 77 -21.76 -8.76 -31.24
N PRO A 78 -21.88 -7.91 -30.21
CA PRO A 78 -20.75 -7.13 -29.72
C PRO A 78 -19.61 -8.07 -29.34
N PRO A 79 -18.34 -7.67 -29.54
CA PRO A 79 -17.21 -8.47 -29.08
C PRO A 79 -17.39 -8.66 -27.58
N VAL A 80 -17.53 -9.92 -27.15
CA VAL A 80 -17.42 -10.29 -25.76
C VAL A 80 -15.94 -10.09 -25.42
N ALA A 81 -15.57 -8.84 -25.13
CA ALA A 81 -14.43 -8.57 -24.30
C ALA A 81 -14.67 -9.40 -23.04
N THR A 82 -13.77 -10.32 -22.74
CA THR A 82 -13.71 -10.96 -21.42
C THR A 82 -13.46 -9.82 -20.43
N ALA A 83 -14.53 -9.16 -20.00
CA ALA A 83 -14.47 -8.12 -18.99
C ALA A 83 -14.06 -8.84 -17.71
N VAL A 84 -12.78 -8.76 -17.38
CA VAL A 84 -12.30 -9.16 -16.07
C VAL A 84 -13.09 -8.30 -15.09
N ALA A 85 -13.95 -8.92 -14.28
CA ALA A 85 -14.76 -8.20 -13.32
C ALA A 85 -13.80 -7.36 -12.45
N PRO A 86 -14.13 -6.10 -12.10
CA PRO A 86 -13.27 -5.35 -11.20
C PRO A 86 -13.24 -5.99 -9.81
N TYR A 87 -12.14 -5.83 -9.08
CA TYR A 87 -12.10 -6.25 -7.68
C TYR A 87 -12.96 -5.29 -6.84
N THR A 88 -13.68 -5.82 -5.86
CA THR A 88 -14.49 -5.02 -4.96
C THR A 88 -14.09 -5.30 -3.52
N LEU A 89 -13.81 -4.26 -2.76
CA LEU A 89 -13.47 -4.32 -1.33
C LEU A 89 -14.70 -3.99 -0.52
N SER A 90 -15.24 -4.97 0.20
CA SER A 90 -16.41 -4.81 1.06
C SER A 90 -15.97 -4.71 2.51
N PHE A 91 -16.08 -3.53 3.12
CA PHE A 91 -15.62 -3.27 4.48
C PHE A 91 -16.65 -3.70 5.53
N SER A 92 -16.18 -4.09 6.71
CA SER A 92 -16.99 -4.38 7.89
C SER A 92 -17.88 -3.21 8.32
N THR A 93 -17.50 -1.99 7.95
CA THR A 93 -18.27 -0.75 8.19
C THR A 93 -19.48 -0.59 7.26
N GLY A 94 -19.63 -1.45 6.26
CA GLY A 94 -20.69 -1.39 5.24
C GLY A 94 -20.32 -0.59 3.99
N GLU A 95 -19.15 0.04 3.96
CA GLU A 95 -18.64 0.70 2.75
C GLU A 95 -18.16 -0.34 1.75
N THR A 96 -18.36 -0.08 0.46
CA THR A 96 -17.90 -0.96 -0.62
C THR A 96 -17.20 -0.13 -1.68
N VAL A 97 -15.98 -0.52 -2.02
CA VAL A 97 -15.11 0.22 -2.95
C VAL A 97 -14.68 -0.68 -4.09
N THR A 98 -14.98 -0.27 -5.32
CA THR A 98 -14.48 -0.93 -6.52
C THR A 98 -13.04 -0.48 -6.78
N VAL A 99 -12.12 -1.44 -6.95
CA VAL A 99 -10.70 -1.19 -7.22
C VAL A 99 -10.54 -0.85 -8.70
N SER A 100 -10.11 0.37 -8.99
CA SER A 100 -9.82 0.86 -10.35
C SER A 100 -8.33 1.02 -10.64
N GLY A 101 -7.47 0.88 -9.64
CA GLY A 101 -6.04 1.14 -9.75
C GLY A 101 -5.32 0.93 -8.42
N SER A 102 -4.41 1.82 -8.06
CA SER A 102 -3.77 1.84 -6.74
C SER A 102 -4.55 2.69 -5.75
N GLY A 103 -4.44 2.38 -4.46
CA GLY A 103 -5.12 3.15 -3.45
C GLY A 103 -4.61 2.91 -2.04
N LEU A 104 -5.01 3.82 -1.14
CA LEU A 104 -4.66 3.77 0.27
C LEU A 104 -5.89 3.52 1.11
N VAL A 105 -5.77 2.65 2.10
CA VAL A 105 -6.82 2.33 3.08
C VAL A 105 -6.35 2.77 4.46
N GLY A 106 -7.21 3.46 5.19
CA GLY A 106 -6.97 3.74 6.60
C GLY A 106 -8.03 4.66 7.20
N ARG A 107 -7.90 5.02 8.47
CA ARG A 107 -8.89 5.91 9.12
C ARG A 107 -8.83 7.36 8.63
N ARG A 108 -7.69 7.76 8.08
CA ARG A 108 -7.44 9.10 7.54
C ARG A 108 -6.30 9.00 6.51
N PRO A 109 -6.56 8.38 5.35
CA PRO A 109 -5.55 8.16 4.34
C PRO A 109 -5.11 9.51 3.77
N ILE A 110 -3.80 9.72 3.67
CA ILE A 110 -3.20 10.94 3.11
C ILE A 110 -2.14 10.47 2.12
N THR A 111 -2.15 11.06 0.92
CA THR A 111 -1.12 10.85 -0.09
C THR A 111 0.16 11.57 0.28
N GLN A 112 1.30 10.93 0.06
CA GLN A 112 2.58 11.63 0.22
C GLN A 112 2.86 12.52 -1.00
N PRO A 113 3.66 13.59 -0.84
CA PRO A 113 4.07 14.43 -1.96
C PRO A 113 4.81 13.61 -3.03
N GLY A 114 4.26 13.54 -4.24
CA GLY A 114 4.81 12.75 -5.35
C GLY A 114 4.34 11.29 -5.42
N GLU A 115 3.41 10.88 -4.56
CA GLU A 115 2.75 9.58 -4.60
C GLU A 115 1.43 9.70 -5.39
N GLU A 116 1.34 9.00 -6.52
CA GLU A 116 0.12 8.93 -7.34
C GLU A 116 -0.69 7.71 -6.91
N VAL A 117 -1.84 7.96 -6.31
CA VAL A 117 -2.82 6.92 -5.98
C VAL A 117 -4.18 7.33 -6.53
N ASP A 118 -4.88 6.35 -7.10
CA ASP A 118 -6.18 6.57 -7.72
C ASP A 118 -7.29 6.70 -6.69
N GLN A 119 -7.15 6.00 -5.55
CA GLN A 119 -8.24 5.86 -4.58
C GLN A 119 -7.79 6.02 -3.12
N LEU A 120 -8.56 6.77 -2.35
CA LEU A 120 -8.38 6.93 -0.90
C LEU A 120 -9.62 6.40 -0.19
N VAL A 121 -9.45 5.31 0.55
CA VAL A 121 -10.54 4.61 1.24
C VAL A 121 -10.47 4.89 2.74
N VAL A 122 -11.51 5.57 3.23
CA VAL A 122 -11.58 5.99 4.62
C VAL A 122 -12.35 4.96 5.44
N VAL A 123 -11.63 4.24 6.30
CA VAL A 123 -12.25 3.25 7.19
C VAL A 123 -12.69 3.93 8.49
N SER A 124 -13.99 3.93 8.75
CA SER A 124 -14.55 4.43 10.00
C SER A 124 -14.22 3.48 11.16
N ASP A 125 -13.23 3.86 11.97
CA ASP A 125 -12.77 3.05 13.10
C ASP A 125 -12.72 3.89 14.40
N PRO A 126 -13.80 3.86 15.21
CA PRO A 126 -13.87 4.62 16.46
C PRO A 126 -12.90 4.10 17.53
N ALA A 127 -12.52 2.81 17.47
CA ALA A 127 -11.58 2.19 18.40
C ALA A 127 -10.12 2.65 18.20
N ARG A 128 -9.82 3.33 17.08
CA ARG A 128 -8.48 3.79 16.69
C ARG A 128 -7.46 2.67 16.47
N SER A 129 -7.94 1.46 16.21
CA SER A 129 -7.18 0.27 15.83
C SER A 129 -6.66 0.33 14.39
N VAL A 130 -7.26 1.11 13.50
CA VAL A 130 -6.77 1.34 12.13
C VAL A 130 -5.85 2.57 12.12
N SER A 131 -4.67 2.44 11.49
CA SER A 131 -3.72 3.56 11.32
C SER A 131 -4.25 4.61 10.34
N LYS A 132 -3.66 5.82 10.33
CA LYS A 132 -4.07 6.90 9.41
C LYS A 132 -4.06 6.41 7.95
N THR A 133 -2.91 5.89 7.54
CA THR A 133 -2.72 5.07 6.34
C THR A 133 -2.29 3.69 6.84
N HIS A 134 -3.14 2.68 6.71
CA HIS A 134 -2.91 1.35 7.26
C HIS A 134 -2.24 0.45 6.22
N LEU A 135 -2.80 0.40 5.02
CA LEU A 135 -2.25 -0.36 3.91
C LEU A 135 -2.48 0.36 2.58
N GLU A 136 -1.70 -0.07 1.60
CA GLU A 136 -1.84 0.27 0.20
C GLU A 136 -2.35 -0.96 -0.54
N PHE A 137 -3.20 -0.75 -1.54
CA PHE A 137 -3.60 -1.78 -2.48
C PHE A 137 -3.31 -1.32 -3.90
N GLY A 138 -3.22 -2.27 -4.81
CA GLY A 138 -3.17 -1.96 -6.23
C GLY A 138 -3.39 -3.18 -7.09
N LEU A 139 -3.56 -2.93 -8.38
CA LEU A 139 -3.64 -3.98 -9.39
C LEU A 139 -2.28 -4.10 -10.07
N GLU A 140 -1.77 -5.33 -10.17
CA GLU A 140 -0.62 -5.70 -10.98
C GLU A 140 -1.10 -6.65 -12.08
N GLY A 141 -1.45 -6.09 -13.24
CA GLY A 141 -2.19 -6.84 -14.27
C GLY A 141 -3.59 -7.18 -13.77
N ASP A 142 -3.90 -8.48 -13.68
CA ASP A 142 -5.17 -9.01 -13.18
C ASP A 142 -5.14 -9.42 -11.69
N ASP A 143 -3.98 -9.32 -11.03
CA ASP A 143 -3.81 -9.69 -9.63
C ASP A 143 -3.93 -8.47 -8.71
N LEU A 144 -4.79 -8.57 -7.69
CA LEU A 144 -4.84 -7.59 -6.60
C LEU A 144 -3.70 -7.87 -5.62
N TRP A 145 -2.97 -6.82 -5.24
CA TRP A 145 -1.98 -6.89 -4.18
C TRP A 145 -2.28 -5.88 -3.09
N ILE A 146 -1.85 -6.22 -1.87
CA ILE A 146 -1.89 -5.35 -0.70
C ILE A 146 -0.49 -5.22 -0.09
N CYS A 147 -0.21 -4.09 0.53
CA CYS A 147 1.04 -3.80 1.20
C CYS A 147 0.76 -3.06 2.50
N ASP A 148 1.16 -3.62 3.64
CA ASP A 148 1.00 -2.94 4.92
C ASP A 148 1.95 -1.74 5.01
N ARG A 149 1.43 -0.56 5.36
CA ARG A 149 2.16 0.71 5.42
C ARG A 149 2.73 0.99 6.82
N TYR A 150 3.34 -0.02 7.44
CA TYR A 150 3.84 0.03 8.83
C TYR A 150 2.72 0.36 9.82
N SER A 151 1.62 -0.37 9.70
CA SER A 151 0.47 -0.19 10.57
C SER A 151 0.80 -0.59 12.02
N GLY A 152 0.18 0.08 12.99
CA GLY A 152 0.43 -0.20 14.41
C GLY A 152 -0.03 -1.59 14.89
N ASN A 153 -1.14 -2.08 14.34
CA ASN A 153 -1.74 -3.36 14.74
C ASN A 153 -1.46 -4.52 13.76
N GLY A 154 -0.90 -4.21 12.60
CA GLY A 154 -0.64 -5.18 11.54
C GLY A 154 -1.87 -5.53 10.69
N THR A 155 -1.59 -6.19 9.58
CA THR A 155 -2.57 -6.70 8.62
C THR A 155 -2.48 -8.23 8.52
N VAL A 156 -3.62 -8.93 8.48
CA VAL A 156 -3.69 -10.38 8.28
C VAL A 156 -4.57 -10.70 7.08
N ALA A 157 -4.04 -11.40 6.09
CA ALA A 157 -4.79 -11.86 4.93
C ALA A 157 -5.22 -13.31 5.11
N ARG A 158 -6.52 -13.59 4.99
CA ARG A 158 -7.14 -14.91 5.09
C ARG A 158 -7.78 -15.29 3.75
N PRO A 159 -7.05 -15.96 2.84
CA PRO A 159 -7.61 -16.39 1.57
C PRO A 159 -8.63 -17.51 1.76
N LEU A 160 -9.63 -17.59 0.87
CA LEU A 160 -10.63 -18.64 0.91
C LEU A 160 -9.97 -20.01 0.69
N GLY A 161 -10.03 -20.89 1.68
CA GLY A 161 -9.46 -22.23 1.61
C GLY A 161 -7.94 -22.32 1.85
N ALA A 162 -7.28 -21.23 2.23
CA ALA A 162 -5.86 -21.22 2.60
C ALA A 162 -5.64 -20.77 4.05
N THR A 163 -4.45 -21.01 4.58
CA THR A 163 -4.05 -20.55 5.91
C THR A 163 -3.94 -19.01 5.93
N ALA A 164 -4.39 -18.41 7.03
CA ALA A 164 -4.17 -17.00 7.33
C ALA A 164 -2.67 -16.65 7.28
N ARG A 165 -2.34 -15.54 6.63
CA ARG A 165 -0.98 -15.03 6.47
C ARG A 165 -0.88 -13.67 7.12
N GLN A 166 0.01 -13.53 8.09
CA GLN A 166 0.40 -12.23 8.60
C GLN A 166 1.13 -11.47 7.49
N CYS A 167 0.65 -10.28 7.14
CA CYS A 167 1.31 -9.43 6.17
C CYS A 167 2.42 -8.64 6.88
N GLU A 168 3.66 -8.80 6.41
CA GLU A 168 4.81 -8.01 6.86
C GLU A 168 4.71 -6.58 6.32
N ALA A 169 5.03 -5.60 7.17
CA ALA A 169 5.07 -4.18 6.78
C ALA A 169 6.06 -3.94 5.63
N GLY A 170 5.63 -3.19 4.61
CA GLY A 170 6.41 -2.86 3.42
C GLY A 170 6.51 -3.98 2.38
N ARG A 171 5.94 -5.16 2.64
CA ARG A 171 5.94 -6.29 1.70
C ARG A 171 4.60 -6.41 0.99
N ARG A 172 4.65 -6.61 -0.34
CA ARG A 172 3.47 -6.84 -1.16
C ARG A 172 3.02 -8.31 -1.06
N TYR A 173 1.74 -8.50 -0.78
CA TYR A 173 1.07 -9.79 -0.77
C TYR A 173 -0.03 -9.81 -1.81
N ARG A 174 -0.04 -10.82 -2.67
CA ARG A 174 -1.13 -11.04 -3.63
C ARG A 174 -2.33 -11.63 -2.92
N VAL A 175 -3.50 -11.07 -3.20
CA VAL A 175 -4.78 -11.49 -2.64
C VAL A 175 -5.73 -11.83 -3.78
N THR A 176 -6.45 -12.93 -3.62
CA THR A 176 -7.44 -13.38 -4.59
C THR A 176 -8.84 -13.00 -4.13
N ARG A 177 -9.83 -13.10 -5.01
CA ARG A 177 -11.24 -13.01 -4.62
C ARG A 177 -11.59 -14.05 -3.56
N GLY A 178 -12.47 -13.68 -2.65
CA GLY A 178 -12.81 -14.43 -1.44
C GLY A 178 -11.80 -14.26 -0.29
N THR A 179 -10.74 -13.46 -0.46
CA THR A 179 -9.80 -13.19 0.64
C THR A 179 -10.41 -12.19 1.61
N ARG A 180 -10.42 -12.55 2.89
CA ARG A 180 -10.71 -11.61 3.99
C ARG A 180 -9.43 -11.01 4.52
N VAL A 181 -9.31 -9.70 4.49
CA VAL A 181 -8.17 -8.96 5.02
C VAL A 181 -8.57 -8.27 6.31
N GLU A 182 -7.90 -8.59 7.40
CA GLU A 182 -8.09 -8.01 8.71
C GLU A 182 -7.06 -6.89 8.93
N ILE A 183 -7.53 -5.73 9.35
CA ILE A 183 -6.77 -4.50 9.58
C ILE A 183 -7.05 -3.98 10.99
N GLY A 184 -6.23 -4.39 11.96
CA GLY A 184 -6.56 -4.18 13.38
C GLY A 184 -7.87 -4.90 13.74
N ASP A 185 -8.86 -4.15 14.24
CA ASP A 185 -10.18 -4.70 14.63
C ASP A 185 -11.23 -4.65 13.51
N GLN A 186 -10.90 -4.01 12.38
CA GLN A 186 -11.76 -3.95 11.20
C GLN A 186 -11.31 -5.00 10.18
N TRP A 187 -12.18 -5.32 9.23
CA TRP A 187 -11.84 -6.23 8.14
C TRP A 187 -12.54 -5.82 6.85
N PHE A 188 -12.04 -6.31 5.72
CA PHE A 188 -12.74 -6.22 4.44
C PHE A 188 -12.62 -7.53 3.66
N ASP A 189 -13.66 -7.86 2.90
CA ASP A 189 -13.67 -8.99 1.98
C ASP A 189 -13.39 -8.49 0.56
N VAL A 190 -12.56 -9.23 -0.15
CA VAL A 190 -12.26 -9.00 -1.58
C VAL A 190 -13.22 -9.87 -2.41
N SER A 191 -14.03 -9.26 -3.27
CA SER A 191 -14.94 -9.96 -4.19
C SER A 191 -14.68 -9.63 -5.66
#